data_AF-A0A242BMJ8-F1
#
_entry.id   AF-A0A242BMJ8-F1
#
_cell.length_a   1.000
_cell.length_b   1.000
_cell.length_c   1.000
_cell.angle_alpha   90.00
_cell.angle_beta   90.00
_cell.angle_gamma   90.00
#
_symmetry.space_group_name_H-M   'P 1'
#
loop_
_entity.id
_entity.type
_entity.pdbx_description
1 polymer ?
#
loop_
_entity_poly.entity_id
_entity_poly.type
_entity_poly.pdbx_seq_one_letter_code
_entity_poly.pdbx_strand_id
1 'polypeptide(L)'
;MNEEYLKEDGYFRVIKIISNLEIIINGGTMDGLNEDDDINIIVPGDIITDPYEYDKKLGSLDLIKDTLKIKDITPYYSICHKVKKTVVKQGYLSQSVASLAASTMTSLTDKIVEEEVPLDIIESEITNGYPKLTEERIIIGDYARKRF
;
A
#
# COMPACT_ATOMS: atom_id res chain seq x y z
N MET A 1 24.62 25.34 -1.62
CA MET A 1 24.36 23.92 -1.30
C MET A 1 23.01 23.61 -1.88
N ASN A 2 22.97 23.20 -3.15
CA ASN A 2 21.74 22.83 -3.84
C ASN A 2 21.84 21.32 -4.09
N GLU A 3 21.31 20.54 -3.17
CA GLU A 3 20.85 19.20 -3.52
C GLU A 3 19.58 19.41 -4.33
N GLU A 4 19.74 19.42 -5.65
CA GLU A 4 18.62 19.39 -6.57
C GLU A 4 17.86 18.09 -6.27
N TYR A 5 16.74 18.20 -5.56
CA TYR A 5 15.81 17.10 -5.28
C TYR A 5 15.18 16.68 -6.61
N LEU A 6 15.96 15.97 -7.44
CA LEU A 6 15.45 15.35 -8.64
C LEU A 6 14.43 14.29 -8.21
N LYS A 7 13.17 14.49 -8.62
CA LYS A 7 12.16 13.45 -8.55
C LYS A 7 12.65 12.31 -9.45
N GLU A 8 13.06 11.20 -8.85
CA GLU A 8 13.28 9.97 -9.60
C GLU A 8 11.96 9.60 -10.30
N ASP A 9 12.03 9.20 -11.57
CA ASP A 9 10.85 9.00 -12.41
C ASP A 9 9.78 8.15 -11.71
N GLY A 10 8.65 8.78 -11.37
CA GLY A 10 7.49 8.13 -10.75
C GLY A 10 7.47 8.07 -9.22
N TYR A 11 8.49 8.58 -8.52
CA TYR A 11 8.54 8.62 -7.06
C TYR A 11 8.49 10.03 -6.47
N PHE A 12 7.77 10.13 -5.36
CA PHE A 12 7.77 11.24 -4.42
C PHE A 12 8.63 10.87 -3.20
N ARG A 13 8.87 11.85 -2.32
CA ARG A 13 9.55 11.67 -1.04
C ARG A 13 8.75 12.28 0.09
N VAL A 14 8.79 11.63 1.25
CA VAL A 14 8.34 12.20 2.51
C VAL A 14 9.30 13.32 2.90
N ILE A 15 8.84 14.57 2.82
CA ILE A 15 9.68 15.76 3.08
C ILE A 15 9.45 16.34 4.48
N LYS A 16 8.34 15.99 5.13
CA LYS A 16 8.04 16.44 6.49
C LYS A 16 7.07 15.50 7.19
N ILE A 17 7.28 15.30 8.49
CA ILE A 17 6.31 14.65 9.38
C ILE A 17 5.72 15.75 10.26
N ILE A 18 4.42 16.02 10.12
CA ILE A 18 3.73 17.08 10.87
C ILE A 18 3.39 16.57 12.27
N SER A 19 2.87 15.34 12.35
CA SER A 19 2.45 14.69 13.58
C SER A 19 2.47 13.17 13.41
N ASN A 20 2.02 12.44 14.43
CA ASN A 20 1.79 11.00 14.34
C ASN A 20 0.58 10.63 13.44
N LEU A 21 -0.14 11.60 12.91
CA LEU A 21 -1.29 11.39 12.03
C LEU A 21 -1.05 11.84 10.59
N GLU A 22 -0.07 12.73 10.37
CA GLU A 22 0.06 13.47 9.12
C GLU A 22 1.52 13.63 8.68
N ILE A 23 1.74 13.43 7.38
CA ILE A 23 3.02 13.66 6.71
C ILE A 23 2.81 14.51 5.46
N ILE A 24 3.90 15.07 4.91
CA ILE A 24 3.91 15.77 3.63
C ILE A 24 4.84 15.04 2.67
N ILE A 25 4.34 14.81 1.46
CA ILE A 25 5.15 14.36 0.32
C ILE A 25 5.35 15.50 -0.69
N ASN A 26 6.46 15.50 -1.41
CA ASN A 26 6.75 16.47 -2.49
C ASN A 26 6.05 16.14 -3.82
N GLY A 27 4.86 15.53 -3.78
CA GLY A 27 4.01 15.28 -4.94
C GLY A 27 2.70 16.04 -4.81
N GLY A 28 2.23 16.67 -5.89
CA GLY A 28 0.98 17.43 -5.90
C GLY A 28 0.20 17.28 -7.21
N THR A 29 -0.74 18.21 -7.49
CA THR A 29 -1.56 18.13 -8.71
C THR A 29 -0.75 18.31 -9.99
N MET A 30 0.36 19.06 -9.97
CA MET A 30 1.25 19.17 -11.13
C MET A 30 1.99 17.86 -11.44
N ASP A 31 1.97 16.91 -10.51
CA ASP A 31 2.56 15.58 -10.67
C ASP A 31 1.49 14.50 -10.97
N GLY A 32 0.24 14.90 -11.21
CA GLY A 32 -0.85 13.99 -11.56
C GLY A 32 -1.53 13.29 -10.36
N LEU A 33 -1.28 13.76 -9.13
CA LEU A 33 -2.02 13.33 -7.95
C LEU A 33 -3.39 14.03 -7.84
N ASN A 34 -4.38 13.31 -7.32
CA ASN A 34 -5.73 13.80 -7.04
C ASN A 34 -6.16 13.43 -5.62
N GLU A 35 -7.15 14.12 -5.04
CA GLU A 35 -7.61 13.91 -3.65
C GLU A 35 -8.03 12.47 -3.32
N ASP A 36 -8.54 11.73 -4.29
CA ASP A 36 -8.98 10.34 -4.11
C ASP A 36 -7.85 9.31 -4.18
N ASP A 37 -6.64 9.72 -4.55
CA ASP A 37 -5.50 8.82 -4.70
C ASP A 37 -5.01 8.30 -3.34
N ASP A 38 -4.67 7.02 -3.32
CA ASP A 38 -3.94 6.41 -2.21
C ASP A 38 -2.43 6.47 -2.50
N ILE A 39 -1.64 6.77 -1.48
CA ILE A 39 -0.19 6.89 -1.56
C ILE A 39 0.45 5.74 -0.76
N ASN A 40 1.33 4.98 -1.42
CA ASN A 40 2.14 3.98 -0.75
C ASN A 40 3.49 4.59 -0.35
N ILE A 41 3.86 4.47 0.92
CA ILE A 41 5.22 4.72 1.39
C ILE A 41 6.00 3.41 1.24
N ILE A 42 7.15 3.47 0.57
CA ILE A 42 7.85 2.27 0.13
C ILE A 42 9.35 2.32 0.43
N VAL A 43 9.95 1.13 0.42
CA VAL A 43 11.38 0.94 0.19
C VAL A 43 11.52 0.38 -1.23
N PRO A 44 12.22 1.08 -2.15
CA PRO A 44 12.42 0.58 -3.50
C PRO A 44 13.18 -0.75 -3.49
N GLY A 45 12.68 -1.72 -4.26
CA GLY A 45 13.32 -3.02 -4.46
C GLY A 45 14.02 -3.14 -5.80
N ASP A 46 14.36 -4.38 -6.15
CA ASP A 46 14.97 -4.66 -7.44
C ASP A 46 14.00 -4.39 -8.60
N ILE A 47 14.54 -3.87 -9.70
CA ILE A 47 13.79 -3.68 -10.94
C ILE A 47 13.55 -5.06 -11.57
N ILE A 48 12.29 -5.35 -11.86
CA ILE A 48 11.90 -6.52 -12.64
C ILE A 48 12.12 -6.21 -14.12
N THR A 49 13.00 -6.97 -14.76
CA THR A 49 13.25 -6.91 -16.20
C THR A 49 12.77 -8.18 -16.87
N ASP A 50 12.16 -8.04 -18.05
CA ASP A 50 11.80 -9.20 -18.88
C ASP A 50 13.07 -9.84 -19.46
N PRO A 51 13.37 -11.12 -19.18
CA PRO A 51 14.56 -11.77 -19.72
C PRO A 51 14.46 -12.07 -21.23
N TYR A 52 13.27 -11.95 -21.83
CA TYR A 52 13.03 -12.22 -23.26
C TYR A 52 12.87 -10.95 -24.10
N GLU A 53 12.68 -9.78 -23.49
CA GLU A 53 12.60 -8.49 -24.16
C GLU A 53 13.74 -7.56 -23.69
N TYR A 54 14.62 -7.17 -24.61
CA TYR A 54 15.81 -6.37 -24.27
C TYR A 54 15.43 -5.01 -23.66
N ASP A 55 16.00 -4.72 -22.48
CA ASP A 55 15.85 -3.47 -21.72
C ASP A 55 14.40 -3.13 -21.31
N LYS A 56 13.49 -4.11 -21.32
CA LYS A 56 12.12 -3.91 -20.85
C LYS A 56 12.02 -4.04 -19.34
N LYS A 57 11.91 -2.89 -18.67
CA LYS A 57 11.62 -2.80 -17.23
C LYS A 57 10.11 -2.90 -17.00
N LEU A 58 9.68 -3.90 -16.24
CA LEU A 58 8.27 -4.17 -15.94
C LEU A 58 7.78 -3.53 -14.64
N GLY A 59 8.70 -3.09 -13.77
CA GLY A 59 8.42 -2.47 -12.49
C GLY A 59 9.51 -2.74 -11.47
N SER A 60 9.21 -2.58 -10.19
CA SER A 60 10.14 -2.86 -9.09
C SER A 60 9.46 -3.63 -7.94
N LEU A 61 10.22 -4.47 -7.25
CA LEU A 61 9.79 -5.27 -6.10
C LEU A 61 9.77 -4.45 -4.82
N ASP A 62 9.00 -3.38 -4.81
CA ASP A 62 8.99 -2.47 -3.67
C ASP A 62 8.29 -3.06 -2.47
N LEU A 63 8.88 -2.85 -1.30
CA LEU A 63 8.27 -3.17 -0.03
C LEU A 63 7.42 -1.99 0.43
N ILE A 64 6.15 -2.24 0.72
CA ILE A 64 5.22 -1.20 1.22
C ILE A 64 5.33 -1.10 2.73
N LYS A 65 5.80 0.04 3.24
CA LYS A 65 5.79 0.37 4.68
C LYS A 65 4.37 0.69 5.15
N ASP A 66 3.66 1.52 4.39
CA ASP A 66 2.30 1.94 4.72
C ASP A 66 1.53 2.46 3.49
N THR A 67 0.20 2.50 3.61
CA THR A 67 -0.70 3.11 2.62
C THR A 67 -1.50 4.22 3.28
N LEU A 68 -1.42 5.41 2.69
CA LEU A 68 -2.01 6.65 3.20
C LEU A 68 -3.00 7.23 2.20
N LYS A 69 -3.93 8.05 2.70
CA LYS A 69 -4.84 8.86 1.89
C LYS A 69 -4.38 10.30 1.86
N ILE A 70 -4.61 10.97 0.73
CA ILE A 70 -4.44 12.41 0.63
C ILE A 70 -5.53 13.08 1.47
N LYS A 71 -5.10 13.96 2.38
CA LYS A 71 -5.98 14.81 3.20
C LYS A 71 -6.25 16.13 2.50
N ASP A 72 -5.20 16.70 1.91
CA ASP A 72 -5.20 17.99 1.23
C ASP A 72 -4.08 17.97 0.19
N ILE A 73 -4.29 18.68 -0.92
CA ILE A 73 -3.39 18.68 -2.06
C ILE A 73 -3.18 20.09 -2.60
N THR A 74 -1.91 20.37 -2.90
CA THR A 74 -1.49 21.60 -3.57
C THR A 74 -0.83 21.25 -4.90
N PRO A 75 -0.46 22.25 -5.73
CA PRO A 75 0.29 21.99 -6.96
C PRO A 75 1.60 21.23 -6.77
N TYR A 76 2.28 21.39 -5.62
CA TYR A 76 3.66 20.91 -5.42
C TYR A 76 3.83 19.89 -4.30
N TYR A 77 2.85 19.75 -3.41
CA TYR A 77 2.90 18.82 -2.29
C TYR A 77 1.50 18.38 -1.86
N SER A 78 1.45 17.26 -1.15
CA SER A 78 0.24 16.70 -0.56
C SER A 78 0.45 16.40 0.91
N ILE A 79 -0.60 16.62 1.71
CA ILE A 79 -0.68 16.18 3.10
C ILE A 79 -1.35 14.82 3.10
N CYS A 80 -0.69 13.81 3.67
CA CYS A 80 -1.17 12.43 3.70
C CYS A 80 -1.44 11.98 5.13
N HIS A 81 -2.45 11.14 5.32
CA HIS A 81 -2.82 10.57 6.62
C HIS A 81 -3.27 9.12 6.49
N LYS A 82 -3.17 8.35 7.58
CA LYS A 82 -3.62 6.95 7.61
C LYS A 82 -5.10 6.87 7.98
N VAL A 83 -5.86 6.04 7.26
CA VAL A 83 -7.29 5.82 7.53
C VAL A 83 -7.55 4.34 7.79
N LYS A 84 -8.23 4.05 8.91
CA LYS A 84 -8.73 2.71 9.21
C LYS A 84 -10.23 2.63 8.89
N LYS A 85 -10.60 1.86 7.87
CA LYS A 85 -12.02 1.58 7.58
C LYS A 85 -12.52 0.52 8.55
N THR A 86 -13.48 0.86 9.40
CA THR A 86 -14.20 -0.10 10.23
C THR A 86 -15.60 -0.26 9.66
N VAL A 87 -15.92 -1.45 9.14
CA VAL A 87 -17.29 -1.77 8.70
C VAL A 87 -18.09 -2.10 9.95
N VAL A 88 -18.82 -1.11 10.46
CA VAL A 88 -19.82 -1.35 11.51
C VAL A 88 -21.02 -1.97 10.82
N LYS A 89 -21.18 -3.30 10.93
CA LYS A 89 -22.44 -3.95 10.57
C LYS A 89 -23.51 -3.40 11.51
N GLN A 90 -24.34 -2.49 11.04
CA GLN A 90 -25.54 -2.06 11.77
C GLN A 90 -26.41 -3.32 11.93
N GLY A 91 -26.41 -3.88 13.14
CA GLY A 91 -27.34 -4.92 13.50
C GLY A 91 -28.75 -4.37 13.32
N TYR A 92 -29.57 -5.07 12.54
CA TYR A 92 -31.00 -4.84 12.47
C TYR A 92 -31.59 -5.06 13.86
N LEU A 93 -31.78 -3.99 14.62
CA LEU A 93 -32.53 -3.99 15.88
C LEU A 93 -33.94 -3.42 15.63
N SER A 94 -34.83 -4.29 15.17
CA SER A 94 -36.30 -4.16 15.21
C SER A 94 -36.88 -5.45 14.62
N GLN A 95 -37.77 -6.24 15.22
CA GLN A 95 -38.56 -6.13 16.45
C GLN A 95 -38.76 -7.54 17.04
N SER A 96 -39.20 -7.54 18.29
CA SER A 96 -39.53 -8.68 19.13
C SER A 96 -40.62 -9.62 18.62
N VAL A 97 -40.59 -10.83 19.20
CA VAL A 97 -41.61 -11.89 19.38
C VAL A 97 -42.05 -12.76 18.19
N ALA A 98 -42.07 -14.08 18.48
CA ALA A 98 -42.78 -15.17 17.83
C ALA A 98 -42.13 -15.86 16.60
N SER A 99 -41.31 -16.88 16.85
CA SER A 99 -41.70 -18.26 16.52
C SER A 99 -40.63 -19.27 16.95
N LEU A 100 -40.97 -20.05 17.97
CA LEU A 100 -40.38 -21.37 18.20
C LEU A 100 -40.98 -22.31 17.15
N ALA A 101 -40.28 -22.58 16.05
CA ALA A 101 -40.31 -23.84 15.33
C ALA A 101 -39.53 -23.76 14.01
N ALA A 102 -38.79 -24.84 13.75
CA ALA A 102 -38.26 -25.28 12.47
C ALA A 102 -36.83 -24.83 12.11
N SER A 103 -35.96 -25.84 12.16
CA SER A 103 -34.68 -25.98 11.48
C SER A 103 -33.56 -25.04 11.91
N THR A 104 -32.90 -25.45 12.99
CA THR A 104 -31.45 -25.46 13.11
C THR A 104 -30.82 -26.02 11.82
N MET A 105 -30.53 -25.15 10.86
CA MET A 105 -29.54 -25.40 9.82
C MET A 105 -28.47 -24.33 10.02
N THR A 106 -27.67 -24.52 11.07
CA THR A 106 -26.38 -23.84 11.19
C THR A 106 -25.58 -24.29 9.98
N SER A 107 -25.57 -23.47 8.94
CA SER A 107 -24.80 -23.72 7.73
C SER A 107 -23.34 -23.84 8.14
N LEU A 108 -22.85 -25.08 8.18
CA LEU A 108 -21.43 -25.40 8.30
C LEU A 108 -20.79 -24.95 6.99
N THR A 109 -20.46 -23.67 6.89
CA THR A 109 -19.59 -23.19 5.83
C THR A 109 -18.22 -23.78 6.13
N ASP A 110 -17.83 -24.81 5.38
CA ASP A 110 -16.48 -25.35 5.42
C ASP A 110 -15.49 -24.20 5.24
N LYS A 111 -14.71 -23.93 6.29
CA LYS A 111 -13.67 -22.91 6.25
C LYS A 111 -12.55 -23.48 5.40
N ILE A 112 -12.50 -23.07 4.14
CA ILE A 112 -11.38 -23.35 3.25
C ILE A 112 -10.16 -22.65 3.84
N VAL A 113 -9.19 -23.43 4.31
CA VAL A 113 -7.89 -22.93 4.78
C VAL A 113 -6.92 -23.14 3.62
N GLU A 114 -6.45 -22.04 3.05
CA GLU A 114 -5.40 -22.05 2.05
C GLU A 114 -4.05 -22.15 2.78
N GLU A 115 -3.21 -23.09 2.34
CA GLU A 115 -1.84 -23.29 2.84
C GLU A 115 -0.86 -22.93 1.72
N GLU A 116 0.18 -22.18 2.06
CA GLU A 116 1.26 -21.86 1.12
C GLU A 116 2.17 -23.09 0.96
N VAL A 117 2.25 -23.62 -0.26
CA VAL A 117 3.14 -24.74 -0.60
C VAL A 117 4.31 -24.19 -1.41
N PRO A 118 5.56 -24.60 -1.13
CA PRO A 118 6.72 -24.12 -1.88
C PRO A 118 6.63 -24.52 -3.36
N LEU A 119 7.17 -23.65 -4.22
CA LEU A 119 7.27 -23.92 -5.66
C LEU A 119 8.39 -24.93 -5.93
N ASP A 120 8.19 -25.81 -6.91
CA ASP A 120 9.22 -26.71 -7.43
C ASP A 120 10.10 -25.94 -8.43
N ILE A 121 11.18 -25.34 -7.93
CA ILE A 121 12.07 -24.44 -8.68
C ILE A 121 13.53 -24.85 -8.55
N ILE A 122 14.36 -24.39 -9.48
CA ILE A 122 15.81 -24.53 -9.41
C ILE A 122 16.34 -23.49 -8.42
N GLU A 123 16.86 -23.95 -7.28
CA GLU A 123 17.31 -23.06 -6.19
C GLU A 123 18.38 -22.05 -6.61
N SER A 124 19.26 -22.42 -7.56
CA SER A 124 20.31 -21.51 -8.05
C SER A 124 19.80 -20.32 -8.85
N GLU A 125 18.54 -20.35 -9.30
CA GLU A 125 17.90 -19.24 -10.02
C GLU A 125 17.21 -18.26 -9.07
N ILE A 126 17.22 -18.51 -7.75
CA ILE A 126 16.67 -17.59 -6.75
C ILE A 126 17.58 -16.36 -6.63
N THR A 127 17.09 -15.22 -7.12
CA THR A 127 17.82 -13.94 -7.05
C THR A 127 17.51 -13.13 -5.81
N ASN A 128 16.36 -13.37 -5.15
CA ASN A 128 15.86 -12.65 -3.98
C ASN A 128 15.87 -11.11 -4.16
N GLY A 129 14.80 -10.55 -4.74
CA GLY A 129 14.75 -9.12 -5.12
C GLY A 129 14.03 -8.19 -4.16
N TYR A 130 13.60 -8.66 -2.98
CA TYR A 130 12.96 -7.80 -1.99
C TYR A 130 13.99 -6.97 -1.21
N PRO A 131 13.73 -5.67 -0.98
CA PRO A 131 14.65 -4.83 -0.24
C PRO A 131 14.66 -5.22 1.24
N LYS A 132 15.82 -5.05 1.87
CA LYS A 132 15.95 -5.25 3.32
C LYS A 132 15.35 -4.05 4.05
N LEU A 133 14.36 -4.32 4.89
CA LEU A 133 13.75 -3.30 5.74
C LEU A 133 14.72 -2.94 6.89
N THR A 134 15.29 -1.74 6.83
CA THR A 134 16.17 -1.22 7.89
C THR A 134 15.37 -0.58 9.03
N GLU A 135 14.23 0.01 8.72
CA GLU A 135 13.31 0.66 9.66
C GLU A 135 11.88 0.49 9.14
N GLU A 136 11.00 -0.03 10.01
CA GLU A 136 9.59 -0.25 9.68
C GLU A 136 8.79 1.07 9.71
N ARG A 137 9.22 2.02 10.55
CA ARG A 137 8.55 3.31 10.67
C ARG A 137 8.79 4.20 9.46
N ILE A 138 7.81 5.07 9.19
CA ILE A 138 7.93 6.12 8.19
C ILE A 138 8.91 7.18 8.70
N ILE A 139 9.90 7.51 7.90
CA ILE A 139 10.89 8.56 8.18
C ILE A 139 10.94 9.60 7.05
N ILE A 140 11.50 10.77 7.34
CA ILE A 140 11.78 11.77 6.31
C ILE A 140 12.80 11.19 5.33
N GLY A 141 12.54 11.38 4.03
CA GLY A 141 13.34 10.85 2.93
C GLY A 141 12.81 9.55 2.33
N ASP A 142 11.89 8.86 3.00
CA ASP A 142 11.23 7.66 2.47
C ASP A 142 10.56 7.97 1.13
N TYR A 143 10.60 6.98 0.23
CA TYR A 143 9.98 7.07 -1.08
C TYR A 143 8.47 6.88 -0.97
N ALA A 144 7.73 7.56 -1.84
CA ALA A 144 6.29 7.46 -1.94
C ALA A 144 5.87 7.35 -3.41
N ARG A 145 4.79 6.63 -3.68
CA ARG A 145 4.19 6.58 -5.02
C ARG A 145 2.67 6.52 -4.96
N LYS A 146 2.03 6.95 -6.04
CA LYS A 146 0.61 6.69 -6.26
C LYS A 146 0.36 5.18 -6.32
N ARG A 147 -0.66 4.72 -5.61
CA ARG A 147 -1.15 3.34 -5.70
C ARG A 147 -1.96 3.20 -6.99
N PHE A 148 -1.60 2.20 -7.80
CA PHE A 148 -2.34 1.80 -9.00
C PHE A 148 -3.47 0.82 -8.65
#